data_AF-A0AAJ3D4D8-F1
#
_entry.id   AF-A0AAJ3D4D8-F1
#
_cell.length_a   1.000
_cell.length_b   1.000
_cell.length_c   1.000
_cell.angle_alpha   90.00
_cell.angle_beta   90.00
_cell.angle_gamma   90.00
#
_symmetry.space_group_name_H-M   'P 1'
#
loop_
_entity.id
_entity.type
_entity.pdbx_description
1 polymer ?
#
loop_
_entity_poly.entity_id
_entity_poly.type
_entity_poly.pdbx_seq_one_letter_code
_entity_poly.pdbx_strand_id
1 'polypeptide(L)'
;MSVWPAWEVWEGERCTRWLHVRLAFRDGATVEALASVGEGWVCLEDVQARPALALEDLAVFADWIEGPLARACGAEPEPEQEPGEGAGGTHQREEPPGGRAEWPVVAQAYRAAQERGADPVLAVMDRTGYSRRGALRLIGRTRDAGLLSPRHARRRTDHL
;
A
#
# COMPACT_ATOMS: atom_id res chain seq x y z
N MET A 1 -8.51 -6.89 -4.11
CA MET A 1 -9.09 -6.11 -3.00
C MET A 1 -10.16 -5.19 -3.56
N SER A 2 -11.28 -5.05 -2.87
CA SER A 2 -12.37 -4.15 -3.23
C SER A 2 -12.76 -3.29 -2.04
N VAL A 3 -13.11 -2.03 -2.32
CA VAL A 3 -13.68 -1.08 -1.35
C VAL A 3 -14.96 -0.54 -1.96
N TRP A 4 -16.04 -0.50 -1.20
CA TRP A 4 -17.30 0.05 -1.67
C TRP A 4 -18.02 0.79 -0.54
N PRO A 5 -18.77 1.86 -0.87
CA PRO A 5 -19.55 2.61 0.11
C PRO A 5 -20.67 1.74 0.68
N ALA A 6 -20.89 1.87 1.97
CA ALA A 6 -21.99 1.23 2.69
C ALA A 6 -23.08 2.27 3.01
N TRP A 7 -22.73 3.33 3.74
CA TRP A 7 -23.61 4.46 4.02
C TRP A 7 -22.81 5.70 4.41
N GLU A 8 -23.49 6.85 4.45
CA GLU A 8 -22.92 8.13 4.86
C GLU A 8 -23.88 8.84 5.82
N VAL A 9 -23.32 9.55 6.79
CA VAL A 9 -24.06 10.39 7.75
C VAL A 9 -23.47 11.80 7.71
N TRP A 10 -24.36 12.79 7.65
CA TRP A 10 -24.00 14.21 7.64
C TRP A 10 -24.46 14.89 8.93
N GLU A 11 -23.54 15.57 9.60
CA GLU A 11 -23.80 16.37 10.80
C GLU A 11 -23.29 17.80 10.57
N GLY A 12 -24.20 18.70 10.15
CA GLY A 12 -23.81 20.02 9.66
C GLY A 12 -22.95 19.90 8.41
N GLU A 13 -21.72 20.42 8.46
CA GLU A 13 -20.74 20.34 7.36
C GLU A 13 -19.86 19.07 7.41
N ARG A 14 -19.99 18.25 8.46
CA ARG A 14 -19.16 17.05 8.65
C ARG A 14 -19.83 15.83 8.01
N CYS A 15 -19.06 15.07 7.25
CA CYS A 15 -19.46 13.79 6.70
C CYS A 15 -18.70 12.65 7.38
N THR A 16 -19.42 11.62 7.83
CA THR A 16 -18.86 10.33 8.19
C THR A 16 -19.32 9.28 7.20
N ARG A 17 -18.36 8.55 6.61
CA ARG A 17 -18.60 7.52 5.61
C ARG A 17 -18.26 6.15 6.15
N TRP A 18 -19.11 5.17 5.90
CA TRP A 18 -18.84 3.77 6.16
C TRP A 18 -18.51 3.06 4.85
N LEU A 19 -17.42 2.33 4.86
CA LEU A 19 -16.82 1.67 3.71
C LEU A 19 -16.61 0.20 4.05
N HIS A 20 -17.15 -0.67 3.20
CA HIS A 20 -16.80 -2.08 3.26
C HIS A 20 -15.50 -2.32 2.49
N VAL A 21 -14.60 -3.07 3.12
CA VAL A 21 -13.32 -3.47 2.55
C VAL A 21 -13.26 -4.98 2.50
N ARG A 22 -12.88 -5.54 1.34
CA ARG A 22 -12.68 -6.99 1.18
C ARG A 22 -11.36 -7.30 0.50
N LEU A 23 -10.60 -8.16 1.14
CA LEU A 23 -9.41 -8.80 0.61
C LEU A 23 -9.73 -10.28 0.43
N ALA A 24 -9.52 -10.77 -0.79
CA ALA A 24 -9.60 -12.19 -1.10
C ALA A 24 -8.24 -12.64 -1.61
N PHE A 25 -7.73 -13.73 -1.06
CA PHE A 25 -6.44 -14.34 -1.40
C PHE A 25 -6.66 -15.58 -2.28
N ARG A 26 -5.62 -15.96 -3.04
CA ARG A 26 -5.69 -17.07 -4.00
C ARG A 26 -5.91 -18.44 -3.35
N ASP A 27 -5.53 -18.57 -2.08
CA ASP A 27 -5.74 -19.76 -1.25
C ASP A 27 -7.15 -19.84 -0.67
N GLY A 28 -8.03 -18.89 -1.01
CA GLY A 28 -9.39 -18.81 -0.49
C GLY A 28 -9.49 -18.08 0.84
N ALA A 29 -8.38 -17.58 1.41
CA ALA A 29 -8.46 -16.73 2.58
C ALA A 29 -9.20 -15.43 2.25
N THR A 30 -9.92 -14.89 3.22
CA THR A 30 -10.67 -13.65 3.09
C THR A 30 -10.55 -12.81 4.35
N VAL A 31 -10.38 -11.50 4.19
CA VAL A 31 -10.52 -10.51 5.26
C VAL A 31 -11.56 -9.49 4.80
N GLU A 32 -12.57 -9.29 5.62
CA GLU A 32 -13.63 -8.31 5.44
C GLU A 32 -13.58 -7.33 6.61
N ALA A 33 -13.75 -6.05 6.34
CA ALA A 33 -13.83 -5.04 7.37
C ALA A 33 -14.86 -3.97 7.05
N LEU A 34 -15.34 -3.34 8.11
CA LEU A 34 -16.11 -2.10 8.05
C LEU A 34 -15.22 -0.98 8.59
N ALA A 35 -14.94 -0.01 7.74
CA ALA A 35 -14.20 1.19 8.12
C ALA A 35 -15.14 2.39 8.15
N SER A 36 -15.06 3.20 9.21
CA SER A 36 -15.65 4.53 9.24
C SER A 36 -14.56 5.59 9.05
N VAL A 37 -14.85 6.57 8.21
CA VAL A 37 -13.93 7.65 7.88
C VAL A 37 -14.66 8.97 8.07
N GLY A 38 -14.03 9.88 8.81
CA GLY A 38 -14.49 11.25 8.98
C GLY A 38 -13.34 12.23 8.92
N GLU A 39 -13.60 13.46 9.31
CA GLU A 39 -12.62 14.55 9.21
C GLU A 39 -11.39 14.28 10.08
N GLY A 40 -10.27 13.91 9.43
CA GLY A 40 -8.99 13.65 10.09
C GLY A 40 -8.87 12.31 10.83
N TRP A 41 -9.85 11.40 10.69
CA TRP A 41 -9.81 10.11 11.37
C TRP A 41 -10.32 8.95 10.51
N VAL A 42 -9.80 7.76 10.84
CA VAL A 42 -10.24 6.47 10.30
C VAL A 42 -10.39 5.51 11.46
N CYS A 43 -11.50 4.78 11.52
CA CYS A 43 -11.76 3.73 12.50
C CYS A 43 -12.09 2.42 11.79
N LEU A 44 -11.63 1.30 12.35
CA LEU A 44 -12.07 -0.05 11.95
C LEU A 44 -13.06 -0.54 13.00
N GLU A 45 -14.31 -0.71 12.59
CA GLU A 45 -15.41 -1.06 13.51
C GLU A 45 -15.59 -2.57 13.63
N ASP A 46 -15.44 -3.30 12.51
CA ASP A 46 -15.52 -4.75 12.48
C ASP A 46 -14.47 -5.29 11.51
N VAL A 47 -13.83 -6.40 11.89
CA VAL A 47 -12.84 -7.12 11.06
C VAL A 47 -13.10 -8.61 11.20
N GLN A 48 -13.49 -9.24 10.09
CA GLN A 48 -13.76 -10.66 10.00
C GLN A 48 -12.76 -11.31 9.05
N ALA A 49 -12.12 -12.38 9.50
CA ALA A 49 -11.15 -13.10 8.68
C ALA A 49 -11.43 -14.61 8.67
N ARG A 50 -11.20 -15.22 7.51
CA ARG A 50 -11.21 -16.68 7.33
C ARG A 50 -9.98 -17.08 6.53
N PRO A 51 -9.04 -17.85 7.09
CA PRO A 51 -8.95 -18.26 8.50
C PRO A 51 -8.78 -17.06 9.44
N ALA A 52 -8.87 -17.30 10.76
CA ALA A 52 -8.72 -16.26 11.76
C ALA A 52 -7.38 -15.52 11.60
N LEU A 53 -7.44 -14.18 11.67
CA LEU A 53 -6.27 -13.32 11.56
C LEU A 53 -5.54 -13.25 12.91
N ALA A 54 -4.22 -13.33 12.89
CA ALA A 54 -3.42 -13.07 14.08
C ALA A 54 -3.41 -11.56 14.41
N LEU A 55 -3.20 -11.21 15.67
CA LEU A 55 -3.27 -9.81 16.09
C LEU A 55 -2.16 -8.96 15.46
N GLU A 56 -0.97 -9.52 15.28
CA GLU A 56 0.15 -8.89 14.58
C GLU A 56 -0.16 -8.59 13.09
N ASP A 57 -0.99 -9.41 12.47
CA ASP A 57 -1.38 -9.26 11.07
C ASP A 57 -2.45 -8.18 10.88
N LEU A 58 -3.15 -7.76 11.95
CA LEU A 58 -4.08 -6.64 11.89
C LEU A 58 -3.36 -5.32 11.55
N ALA A 59 -2.13 -5.12 12.03
CA ALA A 59 -1.33 -3.96 11.68
C ALA A 59 -0.87 -3.99 10.21
N VAL A 60 -0.70 -5.18 9.63
CA VAL A 60 -0.39 -5.37 8.21
C VAL A 60 -1.63 -5.09 7.36
N PHE A 61 -2.79 -5.57 7.82
CA PHE A 61 -4.08 -5.28 7.20
C PHE A 61 -4.37 -3.78 7.14
N ALA A 62 -4.12 -3.04 8.23
CA ALA A 62 -4.29 -1.59 8.26
C ALA A 62 -3.47 -0.87 7.17
N ASP A 63 -2.22 -1.30 6.95
CA ASP A 63 -1.38 -0.73 5.89
C ASP A 63 -1.93 -1.04 4.48
N TRP A 64 -2.55 -2.21 4.28
CA TRP A 64 -3.08 -2.63 2.99
C TRP A 64 -4.33 -1.84 2.56
N ILE A 65 -5.09 -1.31 3.52
CA ILE A 65 -6.37 -0.63 3.25
C ILE A 65 -6.25 0.90 3.23
N GLU A 66 -5.13 1.47 3.69
CA GLU A 66 -4.89 2.92 3.76
C GLU A 66 -5.11 3.63 2.41
N GLY A 67 -4.35 3.25 1.38
CA GLY A 67 -4.48 3.82 0.04
C GLY A 67 -5.86 3.59 -0.62
N PRO A 68 -6.44 2.39 -0.56
CA PRO A 68 -7.81 2.13 -1.04
C PRO A 68 -8.88 2.97 -0.35
N LEU A 69 -8.80 3.16 0.96
CA LEU A 69 -9.73 4.01 1.71
C LEU A 69 -9.58 5.48 1.31
N ALA A 70 -8.33 5.96 1.17
CA ALA A 70 -8.06 7.32 0.70
C ALA A 70 -8.71 7.58 -0.66
N ARG A 71 -8.51 6.68 -1.64
CA ARG A 71 -9.13 6.77 -2.96
C ARG A 71 -10.65 6.72 -2.91
N ALA A 72 -11.22 5.83 -2.10
CA ALA A 72 -12.68 5.73 -1.96
C ALA A 72 -13.30 6.99 -1.34
N CYS A 73 -12.56 7.71 -0.51
CA CYS A 73 -12.96 8.99 0.06
C CYS A 73 -12.79 10.19 -0.90
N GLY A 74 -12.22 9.98 -2.10
CA GLY A 74 -11.94 11.04 -3.06
C GLY A 74 -10.67 11.83 -2.76
N ALA A 75 -9.77 11.29 -1.92
CA ALA A 75 -8.42 11.80 -1.88
C ALA A 75 -7.72 11.34 -3.16
N GLU A 76 -7.59 12.26 -4.12
CA GLU A 76 -6.69 12.08 -5.25
C GLU A 76 -5.27 11.89 -4.69
N PRO A 77 -4.46 10.95 -5.22
CA PRO A 77 -3.03 11.00 -4.97
C PRO A 77 -2.54 12.40 -5.35
N GLU A 78 -1.78 13.06 -4.47
CA GLU A 78 -1.24 14.39 -4.75
C GLU A 78 -0.60 14.38 -6.14
N PRO A 79 -1.01 15.29 -7.06
CA PRO A 79 -0.50 15.26 -8.41
C PRO A 79 1.01 15.51 -8.37
N GLU A 80 1.75 14.54 -8.88
CA GLU A 80 3.13 14.68 -9.31
C GLU A 80 3.26 16.00 -10.08
N GLN A 81 4.13 16.91 -9.63
CA GLN A 81 4.55 18.04 -10.46
C GLN A 81 5.42 17.49 -11.59
N GLU A 82 4.79 16.96 -12.62
CA GLU A 82 5.43 16.66 -13.90
C GLU A 82 5.11 17.77 -14.90
N PRO A 83 6.09 18.30 -15.64
CA PRO A 83 5.83 19.12 -16.81
C PRO A 83 5.53 18.23 -18.03
N GLY A 84 4.30 18.32 -18.56
CA GLY A 84 4.05 18.09 -20.00
C GLY A 84 3.02 17.03 -20.40
N GLU A 85 1.81 17.52 -20.71
CA GLU A 85 0.88 17.14 -21.80
C GLU A 85 0.70 15.67 -22.24
N GLY A 86 -0.55 15.17 -22.19
CA GLY A 86 -0.97 14.08 -23.09
C GLY A 86 -2.28 13.37 -22.72
N ALA A 87 -3.36 13.72 -23.39
CA ALA A 87 -4.74 13.22 -23.25
C ALA A 87 -4.97 11.70 -23.37
N GLY A 88 -6.07 11.25 -22.76
CA GLY A 88 -7.01 10.31 -23.41
C GLY A 88 -7.05 8.88 -22.86
N GLY A 89 -8.16 8.54 -22.18
CA GLY A 89 -8.35 7.24 -21.55
C GLY A 89 -8.61 6.06 -22.49
N THR A 90 -8.38 4.86 -21.95
CA THR A 90 -9.07 3.62 -22.34
C THR A 90 -8.99 2.65 -21.16
N HIS A 91 -10.12 2.34 -20.53
CA HIS A 91 -10.20 1.37 -19.45
C HIS A 91 -10.01 -0.04 -20.02
N GLN A 92 -8.75 -0.46 -20.14
CA GLN A 92 -8.41 -1.87 -20.26
C GLN A 92 -8.21 -2.44 -18.87
N ARG A 93 -8.97 -3.49 -18.60
CA ARG A 93 -8.92 -4.30 -17.40
C ARG A 93 -7.51 -4.86 -17.20
N GLU A 94 -6.83 -4.40 -16.16
CA GLU A 94 -5.68 -5.11 -15.60
C GLU A 94 -6.08 -5.70 -14.24
N GLU A 95 -6.06 -7.02 -14.17
CA GLU A 95 -6.15 -7.79 -12.94
C GLU A 95 -4.88 -7.57 -12.06
N PRO A 96 -4.99 -7.75 -10.73
CA PRO A 96 -4.15 -7.05 -9.75
C PRO A 96 -2.81 -7.77 -9.49
N PRO A 97 -1.71 -7.05 -9.18
CA PRO A 97 -0.51 -7.67 -8.60
C PRO A 97 -0.37 -7.22 -7.12
N GLY A 98 -0.24 -8.06 -6.09
CA GLY A 98 -0.06 -9.50 -5.99
C GLY A 98 0.94 -9.81 -4.87
N GLY A 99 0.54 -10.63 -3.89
CA GLY A 99 1.50 -11.31 -3.00
C GLY A 99 2.64 -11.93 -3.81
N ARG A 100 3.90 -11.73 -3.35
CA ARG A 100 5.17 -12.03 -4.06
C ARG A 100 5.39 -11.35 -5.42
N ALA A 101 4.36 -11.03 -6.19
CA ALA A 101 4.47 -10.33 -7.49
C ALA A 101 4.86 -8.86 -7.36
N GLU A 102 4.59 -8.25 -6.20
CA GLU A 102 5.00 -6.87 -5.88
C GLU A 102 6.50 -6.76 -5.54
N TRP A 103 7.15 -7.86 -5.14
CA TRP A 103 8.54 -7.82 -4.64
C TRP A 103 9.57 -7.48 -5.72
N PRO A 104 9.48 -7.97 -6.98
CA PRO A 104 10.34 -7.53 -8.07
C PRO A 104 10.20 -6.03 -8.36
N VAL A 105 8.98 -5.49 -8.30
CA VAL A 105 8.70 -4.07 -8.53
C VAL A 105 9.32 -3.20 -7.44
N VAL A 106 9.15 -3.60 -6.18
CA VAL A 106 9.79 -2.94 -5.02
C VAL A 106 11.31 -3.02 -5.12
N ALA A 107 11.85 -4.20 -5.47
CA ALA A 107 13.29 -4.40 -5.61
C ALA A 107 13.89 -3.57 -6.76
N GLN A 108 13.14 -3.38 -7.84
CA GLN A 108 13.54 -2.53 -8.96
C GLN A 108 13.53 -1.05 -8.58
N ALA A 109 12.42 -0.56 -7.99
CA ALA A 109 12.30 0.83 -7.55
C ALA A 109 13.39 1.20 -6.54
N TYR A 110 13.61 0.32 -5.55
CA TYR A 110 14.64 0.48 -4.53
C TYR A 110 16.05 0.57 -5.13
N ARG A 111 16.42 -0.37 -6.02
CA ARG A 111 17.75 -0.38 -6.66
C ARG A 111 17.97 0.82 -7.58
N ALA A 112 16.96 1.15 -8.39
CA ALA A 112 17.03 2.31 -9.27
C ALA A 112 17.22 3.62 -8.50
N ALA A 113 16.58 3.76 -7.32
CA ALA A 113 16.81 4.89 -6.43
C ALA A 113 18.23 4.91 -5.86
N GLN A 114 18.77 3.76 -5.44
CA GLN A 114 20.14 3.65 -4.95
C GLN A 114 21.17 4.02 -6.02
N GLU A 115 20.99 3.55 -7.26
CA GLU A 115 21.87 3.87 -8.39
C GLU A 115 21.87 5.37 -8.72
N ARG A 116 20.72 6.04 -8.52
CA ARG A 116 20.57 7.49 -8.71
C ARG A 116 20.96 8.33 -7.48
N GLY A 117 21.30 7.71 -6.35
CA GLY A 117 21.56 8.43 -5.09
C GLY A 117 20.34 9.09 -4.46
N ALA A 118 19.12 8.66 -4.83
CA ALA A 118 17.85 9.15 -4.29
C ALA A 118 17.37 8.33 -3.08
N ASP A 119 16.36 8.82 -2.34
CA ASP A 119 15.77 8.09 -1.21
C ASP A 119 14.99 6.85 -1.70
N PRO A 120 15.44 5.62 -1.40
CA PRO A 120 14.78 4.40 -1.85
C PRO A 120 13.41 4.17 -1.21
N VAL A 121 13.14 4.78 -0.05
CA VAL A 121 11.83 4.65 0.61
C VAL A 121 10.79 5.46 -0.16
N LEU A 122 11.12 6.71 -0.52
CA LEU A 122 10.24 7.54 -1.34
C LEU A 122 9.99 6.90 -2.70
N ALA A 123 11.03 6.41 -3.38
CA ALA A 123 10.85 5.74 -4.67
C ALA A 123 9.93 4.50 -4.60
N VAL A 124 9.94 3.77 -3.47
CA VAL A 124 9.01 2.66 -3.26
C VAL A 124 7.61 3.17 -2.95
N MET A 125 7.46 4.24 -2.16
CA MET A 125 6.17 4.88 -1.90
C MET A 125 5.53 5.32 -3.22
N ASP A 126 6.23 6.10 -4.05
CA ASP A 126 5.73 6.58 -5.34
C ASP A 126 5.32 5.42 -6.24
N ARG A 127 6.13 4.35 -6.27
CA ARG A 127 5.88 3.21 -7.14
C ARG A 127 4.71 2.33 -6.69
N THR A 128 4.33 2.36 -5.42
CA THR A 128 3.37 1.40 -4.84
C THR A 128 2.12 2.06 -4.23
N GLY A 129 2.17 3.35 -3.95
CA GLY A 129 1.12 4.08 -3.23
C GLY A 129 1.04 3.77 -1.73
N TYR A 130 2.02 3.04 -1.16
CA TYR A 130 2.05 2.77 0.28
C TYR A 130 2.57 3.98 1.07
N SER A 131 2.07 4.16 2.29
CA SER A 131 2.64 5.10 3.25
C SER A 131 4.08 4.74 3.61
N ARG A 132 4.84 5.69 4.17
CA ARG A 132 6.24 5.48 4.55
C ARG A 132 6.47 4.24 5.42
N ARG A 133 5.55 3.98 6.37
CA ARG A 133 5.61 2.81 7.25
C ARG A 133 5.33 1.51 6.48
N GLY A 134 4.33 1.51 5.59
CA GLY A 134 4.03 0.39 4.70
C GLY A 134 5.19 0.09 3.74
N ALA A 135 5.76 1.11 3.10
CA ALA A 135 6.92 0.99 2.21
C ALA A 135 8.15 0.39 2.94
N LEU A 136 8.44 0.82 4.17
CA LEU A 136 9.54 0.26 4.97
C LEU A 136 9.32 -1.23 5.29
N ARG A 137 8.09 -1.64 5.61
CA ARG A 137 7.74 -3.05 5.85
C ARG A 137 7.86 -3.88 4.58
N LEU A 138 7.42 -3.33 3.44
CA LEU A 138 7.52 -3.98 2.14
C LEU A 138 8.99 -4.18 1.73
N ILE A 139 9.82 -3.14 1.88
CA ILE A 139 11.28 -3.22 1.70
C ILE A 139 11.91 -4.26 2.63
N GLY A 140 11.46 -4.37 3.88
CA GLY A 140 11.88 -5.41 4.82
C GLY A 140 11.62 -6.81 4.28
N ARG A 141 10.37 -7.10 3.91
CA ARG A 141 9.96 -8.41 3.36
C ARG A 141 10.67 -8.74 2.04
N THR A 142 10.84 -7.76 1.16
CA THR A 142 11.58 -7.94 -0.10
C THR A 142 13.06 -8.23 0.16
N ARG A 143 13.65 -7.65 1.21
CA ARG A 143 15.00 -7.97 1.66
C ARG A 143 15.11 -9.36 2.27
N ASP A 144 14.16 -9.76 3.11
CA ASP A 144 14.11 -11.10 3.72
C ASP A 144 13.94 -12.19 2.65
N ALA A 145 13.27 -11.87 1.54
CA ALA A 145 13.17 -12.72 0.35
C ALA A 145 14.46 -12.77 -0.49
N GLY A 146 15.52 -12.06 -0.11
CA GLY A 146 16.82 -12.05 -0.82
C GLY A 146 16.86 -11.19 -2.09
N LEU A 147 15.83 -10.39 -2.36
CA LEU A 147 15.73 -9.57 -3.57
C LEU A 147 16.40 -8.19 -3.43
N LEU A 148 16.79 -7.82 -2.22
CA LEU A 148 17.56 -6.61 -1.93
C LEU A 148 18.88 -6.96 -1.26
N SER A 149 19.89 -6.15 -1.52
CA SER A 149 21.18 -6.27 -0.84
C SER A 149 21.01 -6.13 0.68
N PRO A 150 21.62 -7.02 1.48
CA PRO A 150 21.73 -6.84 2.92
C PRO A 150 22.41 -5.52 3.23
N ARG A 151 21.96 -4.82 4.27
CA ARG A 151 22.72 -3.69 4.78
C ARG A 151 24.00 -4.27 5.38
N HIS A 152 25.14 -3.84 4.85
CA HIS A 152 26.52 -4.27 5.15
C HIS A 152 27.06 -5.45 4.33
N ALA A 153 27.51 -5.16 3.11
CA ALA A 153 28.84 -5.63 2.76
C ALA A 153 29.81 -4.83 3.63
N ARG A 154 30.41 -5.48 4.64
CA ARG A 154 31.61 -4.98 5.30
C ARG A 154 32.52 -4.41 4.22
N ARG A 155 33.13 -3.23 4.47
CA ARG A 155 34.43 -2.94 3.84
C ARG A 155 35.33 -4.11 4.20
N ARG A 156 35.43 -5.09 3.32
CA ARG A 156 36.54 -6.02 3.29
C ARG A 156 37.65 -5.21 2.66
N THR A 157 38.32 -4.43 3.50
CA THR A 157 39.66 -3.96 3.19
C THR A 157 40.53 -5.20 3.25
N ASP A 158 40.54 -5.99 2.17
CA ASP A 158 41.60 -6.97 1.96
C ASP A 158 42.85 -6.19 1.53
N HIS A 159 43.96 -6.64 2.11
CA HIS A 159 45.27 -6.00 2.24
C HIS A 159 45.96 -5.63 0.93
N LEU A 160 46.79 -4.58 0.98
CA LEU A 160 48.25 -4.63 0.80
C LEU A 160 48.90 -3.37 1.41
#